data_AF-A0AAU6RBZ7-F1
#
_entry.id   AF-A0AAU6RBZ7-F1
#
_cell.length_a   1.000
_cell.length_b   1.000
_cell.length_c   1.000
_cell.angle_alpha   90.00
_cell.angle_beta   90.00
_cell.angle_gamma   90.00
#
_symmetry.space_group_name_H-M   'P 1'
#
loop_
_entity.id
_entity.type
_entity.pdbx_description
1 polymer ?
#
loop_
_entity_poly.entity_id
_entity_poly.type
_entity_poly.pdbx_seq_one_letter_code
_entity_poly.pdbx_strand_id
1 'polypeptide(L)'
;MEINKQDFEKVKDLLLYKKVIEWKEDYIILEDGTKVEVYCSDHDCCAWADGTFKNVELDAAITNVEYKVVKDNEWNEGRDTRESEAVLTLLHNQNVIAQNMVEADGGNGGYYYSVASLRIGNFELPILNA
;
A
#
# COMPACT_ATOMS: atom_id res chain seq x y z
N MET A 1 -9.19 8.71 3.98
CA MET A 1 -8.83 8.22 5.35
C MET A 1 -7.53 8.87 5.82
N GLU A 2 -7.36 9.21 7.10
CA GLU A 2 -6.08 9.75 7.62
C GLU A 2 -5.34 8.68 8.44
N ILE A 3 -4.08 8.41 8.09
CA ILE A 3 -3.23 7.47 8.83
C ILE A 3 -2.65 8.18 10.05
N ASN A 4 -2.77 7.56 11.23
CA ASN A 4 -2.16 8.09 12.44
C ASN A 4 -0.63 8.14 12.30
N LYS A 5 -0.02 9.27 12.66
CA LYS A 5 1.44 9.45 12.58
C LYS A 5 2.22 8.38 13.35
N GLN A 6 1.77 7.97 14.54
CA GLN A 6 2.45 6.95 15.33
C GLN A 6 2.43 5.58 14.65
N ASP A 7 1.32 5.23 14.01
CA ASP A 7 1.20 3.97 13.26
C ASP A 7 2.12 3.98 12.03
N PHE A 8 2.25 5.13 11.35
CA PHE A 8 3.16 5.24 10.22
C PHE A 8 4.65 5.27 10.63
N GLU A 9 4.99 5.82 11.79
CA GLU A 9 6.35 5.66 12.33
C GLU A 9 6.67 4.20 12.64
N LYS A 10 5.69 3.40 13.10
CA LYS A 10 5.88 1.96 13.26
C LYS A 10 6.09 1.24 11.93
N VAL A 11 5.43 1.68 10.84
CA VAL A 11 5.73 1.19 9.48
C VAL A 11 7.20 1.44 9.13
N LYS A 12 7.72 2.64 9.39
CA LYS A 12 9.13 2.95 9.14
C LYS A 12 10.06 2.08 9.98
N ASP A 13 9.82 1.92 11.27
CA ASP A 13 10.63 1.09 12.15
C ASP A 13 10.72 -0.37 11.68
N LEU A 14 9.65 -0.90 11.09
CA LEU A 14 9.60 -2.27 10.59
C LEU A 14 10.31 -2.47 9.24
N LEU A 15 10.49 -1.41 8.45
CA LEU A 15 11.02 -1.48 7.08
C LEU A 15 12.45 -0.93 6.95
N LEU A 16 12.79 0.11 7.71
CA LEU A 16 14.07 0.79 7.59
C LEU A 16 15.25 -0.14 7.84
N TYR A 17 16.32 0.10 7.08
CA TYR A 17 17.59 -0.60 7.08
C TYR A 17 17.55 -2.07 6.65
N LYS A 18 16.39 -2.56 6.22
CA LYS A 18 16.25 -3.89 5.63
C LYS A 18 16.39 -3.82 4.11
N LYS A 19 16.91 -4.89 3.51
CA LYS A 19 16.97 -5.04 2.05
C LYS A 19 15.77 -5.80 1.51
N VAL A 20 15.35 -5.44 0.30
CA VAL A 20 14.40 -6.24 -0.47
C VAL A 20 15.17 -7.36 -1.18
N ILE A 21 14.81 -8.63 -0.95
CA ILE A 21 15.53 -9.79 -1.53
C ILE A 21 14.68 -10.59 -2.52
N GLU A 22 13.36 -10.47 -2.44
CA GLU A 22 12.43 -11.09 -3.40
C GLU A 22 11.31 -10.11 -3.73
N TRP A 23 10.83 -10.20 -4.98
CA TRP A 23 9.71 -9.42 -5.47
C TRP A 23 8.76 -10.27 -6.31
N LYS A 24 7.47 -10.10 -6.03
CA LYS A 24 6.32 -10.47 -6.84
C LYS A 24 5.41 -9.23 -6.98
N GLU A 25 4.49 -9.29 -7.94
CA GLU A 25 3.56 -8.19 -8.18
C GLU A 25 2.80 -7.79 -6.90
N ASP A 26 2.36 -8.76 -6.11
CA ASP A 26 1.52 -8.53 -4.93
C ASP A 26 2.33 -8.30 -3.63
N TYR A 27 3.62 -8.71 -3.61
CA TYR A 27 4.42 -8.65 -2.38
C TYR A 27 5.93 -8.58 -2.62
N ILE A 28 6.64 -8.10 -1.60
CA ILE A 28 8.10 -8.22 -1.49
C ILE A 28 8.48 -8.99 -0.23
N ILE A 29 9.66 -9.61 -0.25
CA ILE A 29 10.27 -10.25 0.94
C ILE A 29 11.55 -9.49 1.30
N LEU A 30 11.70 -9.19 2.59
CA LEU A 30 12.88 -8.53 3.13
C LEU A 30 13.95 -9.55 3.56
N GLU A 31 15.19 -9.12 3.74
CA GLU A 31 16.33 -10.00 4.06
C GLU A 31 16.16 -10.82 5.35
N ASP A 32 15.30 -10.38 6.27
CA ASP A 32 14.95 -11.09 7.51
C ASP A 32 13.77 -12.07 7.35
N GLY A 33 13.27 -12.26 6.13
CA GLY A 33 12.12 -13.10 5.80
C GLY A 33 10.76 -12.40 5.99
N THR A 34 10.72 -11.13 6.37
CA THR A 34 9.46 -10.38 6.50
C THR A 34 8.79 -10.19 5.15
N LYS A 35 7.54 -10.65 5.02
CA LYS A 35 6.69 -10.34 3.86
C LYS A 35 6.03 -8.98 4.02
N VAL A 36 6.06 -8.18 2.96
CA VAL A 36 5.34 -6.90 2.86
C VAL A 36 4.38 -6.97 1.69
N GLU A 37 3.10 -6.74 1.96
CA GLU A 37 2.03 -6.77 0.96
C GLU A 37 0.97 -5.72 1.30
N VAL A 38 0.20 -5.31 0.29
CA VAL A 38 -1.04 -4.56 0.49
C VAL A 38 -2.17 -5.45 -0.01
N TYR A 39 -3.27 -5.54 0.73
CA TYR A 39 -4.36 -6.46 0.41
C TYR A 39 -5.72 -5.87 0.80
N CYS A 40 -6.79 -6.41 0.21
CA CYS A 40 -8.17 -6.10 0.62
C CYS A 40 -8.47 -6.67 2.00
N SER A 41 -8.44 -5.83 3.03
CA SER A 41 -8.71 -6.25 4.41
C SER A 41 -10.20 -6.30 4.76
N ASP A 42 -11.00 -5.47 4.09
CA ASP A 42 -12.44 -5.41 4.30
C ASP A 42 -13.13 -4.84 3.04
N HIS A 43 -14.31 -5.34 2.69
CA HIS A 43 -15.07 -4.86 1.54
C HIS A 43 -16.51 -5.38 1.53
N ASP A 44 -17.38 -4.64 0.81
CA ASP A 44 -18.70 -5.11 0.42
C ASP A 44 -18.71 -5.74 -0.97
N CYS A 45 -19.22 -6.96 -1.10
CA CYS A 45 -19.62 -7.61 -2.37
C CYS A 45 -18.65 -7.41 -3.56
N CYS A 46 -18.91 -6.40 -4.41
CA CYS A 46 -18.20 -6.09 -5.65
C CYS A 46 -17.08 -5.06 -5.48
N ALA A 47 -16.95 -4.47 -4.30
CA ALA A 47 -15.86 -3.56 -3.96
C ALA A 47 -14.57 -4.36 -3.75
N TRP A 48 -13.45 -3.75 -4.07
CA TRP A 48 -12.14 -4.39 -3.99
C TRP A 48 -11.07 -3.36 -3.69
N ALA A 49 -9.98 -3.82 -3.10
CA ALA A 49 -8.81 -2.99 -2.85
C ALA A 49 -7.56 -3.88 -2.93
N ASP A 50 -6.46 -3.35 -3.45
CA ASP A 50 -5.22 -4.12 -3.58
C ASP A 50 -4.01 -3.18 -3.67
N GLY A 51 -2.81 -3.76 -3.73
CA GLY A 51 -1.62 -2.99 -4.06
C GLY A 51 -0.58 -3.75 -4.85
N THR A 52 -0.03 -3.09 -5.86
CA THR A 52 0.91 -3.68 -6.81
C THR A 52 2.29 -3.07 -6.71
N PHE A 53 3.31 -3.89 -6.47
CA PHE A 53 4.71 -3.47 -6.47
C PHE A 53 5.27 -3.25 -7.88
N LYS A 54 5.88 -2.08 -8.09
CA LYS A 54 6.56 -1.65 -9.31
C LYS A 54 7.92 -1.01 -8.96
N ASN A 55 8.78 -0.85 -9.96
CA ASN A 55 10.09 -0.21 -9.83
C ASN A 55 10.95 -0.81 -8.70
N VAL A 56 10.94 -2.14 -8.57
CA VAL A 56 11.62 -2.84 -7.47
C VAL A 56 13.07 -3.16 -7.83
N GLU A 57 13.98 -2.65 -7.00
CA GLU A 57 15.40 -2.96 -7.01
C GLU A 57 15.72 -3.91 -5.85
N LEU A 58 16.25 -5.10 -6.17
CA LEU A 58 16.66 -6.09 -5.19
C LEU A 58 18.01 -5.71 -4.58
N ASP A 59 18.28 -6.23 -3.38
CA ASP A 59 19.50 -6.04 -2.59
C ASP A 59 19.79 -4.59 -2.16
N ALA A 60 18.87 -3.66 -2.42
CA ALA A 60 18.92 -2.27 -1.96
C ALA A 60 18.30 -2.13 -0.56
N ALA A 61 18.99 -1.43 0.35
CA ALA A 61 18.50 -1.19 1.70
C ALA A 61 17.50 -0.03 1.74
N ILE A 62 16.40 -0.19 2.46
CA ILE A 62 15.39 0.86 2.64
C ILE A 62 15.93 1.89 3.63
N THR A 63 16.08 3.13 3.19
CA THR A 63 16.57 4.26 4.01
C THR A 63 15.50 5.32 4.28
N ASN A 64 14.40 5.29 3.53
CA ASN A 64 13.22 6.11 3.78
C ASN A 64 11.96 5.42 3.25
N VAL A 65 10.82 5.76 3.84
CA VAL A 65 9.50 5.28 3.44
C VAL A 65 8.55 6.47 3.38
N GLU A 66 7.90 6.64 2.24
CA GLU A 66 6.95 7.72 1.98
C GLU A 66 5.59 7.14 1.59
N TYR A 67 4.52 7.80 2.00
CA TYR A 67 3.16 7.45 1.62
C TYR A 67 2.43 8.70 1.14
N LYS A 68 1.78 8.60 -0.01
CA LYS A 68 1.05 9.71 -0.61
C LYS A 68 -0.27 9.24 -1.21
N VAL A 69 -1.36 9.83 -0.74
CA VAL A 69 -2.68 9.70 -1.39
C VAL A 69 -2.69 10.58 -2.64
N VAL A 70 -3.07 9.98 -3.77
CA VAL A 70 -3.14 10.60 -5.10
C VAL A 70 -4.59 10.96 -5.44
N LYS A 71 -5.52 10.07 -5.07
CA LYS A 71 -6.97 10.20 -5.26
C LYS A 71 -7.64 9.76 -3.95
N ASP A 72 -8.52 10.58 -3.39
CA ASP A 72 -9.20 10.29 -2.11
C ASP A 72 -10.71 10.31 -2.28
N ASN A 73 -11.29 9.10 -2.34
CA ASN A 73 -12.73 8.84 -2.43
C ASN A 73 -13.41 9.68 -3.53
N GLU A 74 -12.76 9.77 -4.69
CA GLU A 74 -13.26 10.55 -5.81
C GLU A 74 -14.30 9.75 -6.60
N TRP A 75 -15.31 10.44 -7.12
CA TRP A 75 -16.35 9.83 -7.92
C TRP A 75 -15.87 9.54 -9.35
N ASN A 76 -15.99 8.29 -9.79
CA ASN A 76 -15.73 7.87 -11.15
C ASN A 76 -17.05 7.71 -11.91
N GLU A 77 -17.41 8.75 -12.68
CA GLU A 77 -18.64 8.76 -13.50
C GLU A 77 -18.71 7.60 -14.50
N GLY A 78 -17.56 7.12 -15.01
CA GLY A 78 -17.52 6.04 -16.00
C GLY A 78 -17.77 4.65 -15.42
N ARG A 79 -17.58 4.49 -14.11
CA ARG A 79 -17.77 3.23 -13.39
C ARG A 79 -18.88 3.29 -12.33
N ASP A 80 -19.51 4.46 -12.16
CA ASP A 80 -20.56 4.71 -11.17
C ASP A 80 -20.11 4.26 -9.77
N THR A 81 -18.88 4.63 -9.36
CA THR A 81 -18.27 4.16 -8.10
C THR A 81 -17.34 5.24 -7.50
N ARG A 82 -16.91 5.02 -6.26
CA ARG A 82 -15.86 5.80 -5.62
C ARG A 82 -14.54 5.07 -5.75
N GLU A 83 -13.46 5.81 -6.00
CA GLU A 83 -12.12 5.24 -6.11
C GLU A 83 -11.12 6.10 -5.35
N SER A 84 -10.13 5.42 -4.78
CA SER A 84 -8.98 6.02 -4.14
C SER A 84 -7.70 5.39 -4.65
N GLU A 85 -6.64 6.18 -4.72
CA GLU A 85 -5.32 5.74 -5.15
C GLU A 85 -4.27 6.34 -4.22
N ALA A 86 -3.25 5.55 -3.88
CA ALA A 86 -2.10 6.01 -3.12
C ALA A 86 -0.83 5.30 -3.57
N VAL A 87 0.32 5.85 -3.17
CA VAL A 87 1.63 5.26 -3.47
C VAL A 87 2.45 5.18 -2.19
N LEU A 88 2.85 3.95 -1.82
CA LEU A 88 3.87 3.68 -0.82
C LEU A 88 5.22 3.55 -1.52
N THR A 89 6.16 4.46 -1.23
CA THR A 89 7.47 4.51 -1.89
C THR A 89 8.57 4.15 -0.89
N LEU A 90 9.41 3.18 -1.25
CA LEU A 90 10.62 2.82 -0.51
C LEU A 90 11.83 3.44 -1.22
N LEU A 91 12.72 4.09 -0.46
CA LEU A 91 13.87 4.79 -1.02
C LEU A 91 15.20 4.31 -0.45
N HIS A 92 16.23 4.23 -1.28
CA HIS A 92 17.63 4.12 -0.90
C HIS A 92 18.38 5.41 -1.23
N ASN A 93 18.83 6.15 -0.23
CA ASN A 93 19.53 7.43 -0.39
C ASN A 93 18.80 8.39 -1.36
N GLN A 94 17.49 8.57 -1.14
CA GLN A 94 16.57 9.38 -1.97
C GLN A 94 16.23 8.83 -3.37
N ASN A 95 16.81 7.69 -3.77
CA ASN A 95 16.42 7.02 -5.00
C ASN A 95 15.28 6.04 -4.72
N VAL A 96 14.26 6.02 -5.58
CA VAL A 96 13.17 5.05 -5.50
C VAL A 96 13.72 3.65 -5.77
N ILE A 97 13.47 2.72 -4.85
CA ILE A 97 13.85 1.30 -4.98
C ILE A 97 12.66 0.35 -4.97
N ALA A 98 11.47 0.82 -4.61
CA ALA A 98 10.22 0.09 -4.79
C ALA A 98 9.05 1.05 -4.61
N GLN A 99 7.95 0.80 -5.32
CA GLN A 99 6.69 1.50 -5.12
C GLN A 99 5.56 0.48 -5.08
N ASN A 100 4.70 0.55 -4.07
CA ASN A 100 3.42 -0.14 -4.10
C ASN A 100 2.34 0.85 -4.52
N MET A 101 1.69 0.57 -5.65
CA MET A 101 0.56 1.33 -6.18
C MET A 101 -0.71 0.77 -5.54
N VAL A 102 -1.31 1.52 -4.63
CA VAL A 102 -2.46 1.09 -3.83
C VAL A 102 -3.73 1.62 -4.45
N GLU A 103 -4.71 0.75 -4.64
CA GLU A 103 -6.01 1.09 -5.25
C GLU A 103 -7.12 0.59 -4.33
N ALA A 104 -8.20 1.39 -4.22
CA ALA A 104 -9.44 0.98 -3.60
C ALA A 104 -10.61 1.43 -4.49
N ASP A 105 -11.56 0.54 -4.73
CA ASP A 105 -12.76 0.76 -5.53
C ASP A 105 -13.99 0.37 -4.69
N GLY A 106 -14.94 1.28 -4.60
CA GLY A 106 -16.20 1.11 -3.88
C GLY A 106 -17.21 0.22 -4.61
N GLY A 107 -16.91 -0.38 -5.76
CA GLY A 107 -17.68 -1.44 -6.42
C GLY A 107 -19.08 -1.13 -6.97
N ASN A 108 -19.84 -0.15 -6.43
CA ASN A 108 -21.20 0.17 -6.91
C ASN A 108 -21.81 1.45 -6.30
N GLY A 109 -22.24 2.38 -7.15
CA GLY A 109 -23.15 3.51 -6.86
C GLY A 109 -22.74 4.44 -5.72
N GLY A 110 -21.52 4.29 -5.19
CA GLY A 110 -21.06 4.93 -3.96
C GLY A 110 -21.70 4.38 -2.66
N TYR A 111 -22.26 3.17 -2.67
CA TYR A 111 -22.91 2.56 -1.50
C TYR A 111 -22.06 1.51 -0.78
N TYR A 112 -21.11 0.92 -1.49
CA TYR A 112 -20.20 -0.09 -0.97
C TYR A 112 -18.87 0.55 -0.61
N TYR A 113 -18.07 -0.18 0.16
CA TYR A 113 -16.75 0.26 0.56
C TYR A 113 -15.72 -0.84 0.35
N SER A 114 -14.46 -0.44 0.26
CA SER A 114 -13.31 -1.33 0.35
C SER A 114 -12.16 -0.68 1.13
N VAL A 115 -11.32 -1.51 1.74
CA VAL A 115 -10.20 -1.07 2.58
C VAL A 115 -8.92 -1.81 2.22
N ALA A 116 -7.94 -1.07 1.69
CA ALA A 116 -6.58 -1.55 1.49
C ALA A 116 -5.80 -1.45 2.80
N SER A 117 -5.21 -2.57 3.24
CA SER A 117 -4.31 -2.61 4.39
C SER A 117 -2.91 -3.02 4.00
N LEU A 118 -1.91 -2.32 4.56
CA LEU A 118 -0.52 -2.70 4.51
C LEU A 118 -0.25 -3.76 5.59
N ARG A 119 0.26 -4.93 5.18
CA ARG A 119 0.74 -5.97 6.08
C ARG A 119 2.27 -6.06 6.01
N ILE A 120 2.93 -5.99 7.17
CA ILE A 120 4.38 -6.18 7.34
C ILE A 120 4.59 -7.28 8.39
N GLY A 121 4.82 -8.50 7.94
CA GLY A 121 4.81 -9.68 8.82
C GLY A 121 3.45 -9.81 9.52
N ASN A 122 3.43 -9.66 10.85
CA ASN A 122 2.22 -9.74 11.68
C ASN A 122 1.59 -8.36 11.99
N PHE A 123 2.21 -7.27 11.54
CA PHE A 123 1.67 -5.93 11.70
C PHE A 123 0.76 -5.59 10.53
N GLU A 124 -0.43 -5.04 10.81
CA GLU A 124 -1.39 -4.60 9.80
C GLU A 124 -1.85 -3.18 10.09
N LEU A 125 -2.00 -2.39 9.03
CA LEU A 125 -2.45 -1.01 9.09
C LEU A 125 -3.35 -0.72 7.88
N PRO A 126 -4.62 -0.35 8.08
CA PRO A 126 -5.44 0.17 6.98
C PRO A 126 -4.89 1.51 6.52
N ILE A 127 -4.68 1.66 5.21
CA ILE A 127 -3.98 2.80 4.62
C ILE A 127 -4.82 3.57 3.60
N LEU A 128 -5.80 2.92 2.96
CA LEU A 128 -6.65 3.53 1.94
C LEU A 128 -8.05 2.91 1.97
N ASN A 129 -9.06 3.71 1.66
CA ASN A 129 -10.42 3.24 1.49
C ASN A 129 -11.11 3.95 0.32
N ALA A 130 -12.11 3.30 -0.25
CA ALA A 130 -13.04 3.90 -1.21
C ALA A 130 -14.48 3.68 -0.72
#